data_AF-A0A330GIG6-F1
#
_entry.id   AF-A0A330GIG6-F1
#
_cell.length_a   1.000
_cell.length_b   1.000
_cell.length_c   1.000
_cell.angle_alpha   90.00
_cell.angle_beta   90.00
_cell.angle_gamma   90.00
#
_symmetry.space_group_name_H-M   'P 1'
#
loop_
_entity.id
_entity.type
_entity.pdbx_description
1 polymer ?
#
loop_
_entity_poly.entity_id
_entity_poly.type
_entity_poly.pdbx_seq_one_letter_code
_entity_poly.pdbx_strand_id
1 'polypeptide(L)'
;MPGYRTWAEISLIDELKPSYPFRVDEYAMRGHSPYSNVCSKDEAKFKLRISSFLASDIDNEYDPSYDHVGKYEIIASLNELQIRLSILHVNLEQFINSSEDDEYPL
;
A
#
# COMPACT_ATOMS: atom_id res chain seq x y z
N MET A 1 -11.64 9.05 16.17
CA MET A 1 -12.00 10.46 16.44
C MET A 1 -13.34 10.72 15.75
N PRO A 2 -14.36 11.27 16.44
CA PRO A 2 -15.63 11.57 15.77
C PRO A 2 -15.39 12.60 14.66
N GLY A 3 -15.85 12.30 13.44
CA GLY A 3 -15.72 13.18 12.27
C GLY A 3 -14.55 12.88 11.33
N TYR A 4 -13.73 11.85 11.59
CA TYR A 4 -12.65 11.43 10.70
C TYR A 4 -12.88 10.03 10.15
N ARG A 5 -12.61 9.82 8.86
CA ARG A 5 -12.44 8.50 8.25
C ARG A 5 -10.96 8.15 8.25
N THR A 6 -10.64 6.92 8.65
CA THR A 6 -9.24 6.46 8.77
C THR A 6 -9.00 5.33 7.79
N TRP A 7 -7.86 5.41 7.12
CA TRP A 7 -7.45 4.58 6.00
C TRP A 7 -6.15 3.87 6.36
N ALA A 8 -6.09 2.58 6.08
CA ALA A 8 -4.86 1.81 6.17
C ALA A 8 -4.41 1.46 4.74
N GLU A 9 -3.18 1.82 4.40
CA GLU A 9 -2.54 1.45 3.15
C GLU A 9 -1.43 0.45 3.43
N ILE A 10 -1.45 -0.68 2.72
CA ILE A 10 -0.41 -1.69 2.78
C ILE A 10 0.23 -1.84 1.40
N SER A 11 1.54 -1.80 1.34
CA SER A 11 2.29 -2.14 0.12
C SER A 11 3.48 -3.05 0.43
N LEU A 12 3.90 -3.87 -0.53
CA LEU A 12 5.15 -4.61 -0.43
C LEU A 12 6.35 -3.65 -0.59
N ILE A 13 7.44 -3.91 0.14
CA ILE A 13 8.66 -3.11 0.02
C ILE A 13 9.38 -3.43 -1.29
N ASP A 14 9.58 -2.39 -2.12
CA ASP A 14 10.19 -2.44 -3.45
C ASP A 14 11.65 -2.97 -3.47
N GLU A 15 12.31 -3.10 -2.33
CA GLU A 15 13.69 -3.64 -2.24
C GLU A 15 13.75 -5.17 -2.41
N LEU A 16 12.59 -5.84 -2.47
CA LEU A 16 12.48 -7.24 -2.90
C LEU A 16 12.34 -7.38 -4.43
N LYS A 17 12.55 -6.28 -5.18
CA LYS A 17 12.83 -6.37 -6.62
C LYS A 17 14.11 -7.19 -6.78
N PRO A 18 14.10 -8.29 -7.55
CA PRO A 18 15.34 -9.00 -7.85
C PRO A 18 16.35 -7.98 -8.38
N SER A 19 17.57 -8.04 -7.84
CA SER A 19 18.70 -7.28 -8.38
C SER A 19 18.99 -7.80 -9.79
N TYR A 20 18.24 -7.34 -10.80
CA TYR A 20 18.55 -7.64 -12.17
C TYR A 20 18.77 -6.35 -12.97
N PRO A 21 20.00 -6.16 -13.51
CA PRO A 21 20.23 -5.18 -14.54
C PRO A 21 19.69 -5.77 -15.83
N PHE A 22 18.51 -5.35 -16.26
CA PHE A 22 18.28 -5.35 -17.71
C PHE A 22 19.23 -4.30 -18.27
N ARG A 23 20.41 -4.73 -18.74
CA ARG A 23 21.07 -4.06 -19.87
C ARG A 23 20.09 -4.19 -21.03
N VAL A 24 19.21 -3.22 -21.15
CA VAL A 24 18.39 -3.05 -22.34
C VAL A 24 19.10 -2.03 -23.20
N ASP A 25 19.19 -2.34 -24.49
CA ASP A 25 19.66 -1.40 -25.49
C ASP A 25 18.77 -0.15 -25.50
N GLU A 26 19.32 0.97 -25.99
CA GLU A 26 18.52 2.19 -26.18
C GLU A 26 17.26 1.85 -27.00
N TYR A 27 16.11 2.34 -26.55
CA TYR A 27 14.77 2.19 -27.15
C TYR A 27 14.00 0.87 -26.91
N ALA A 28 14.39 0.02 -25.95
CA ALA A 28 13.56 -1.12 -25.59
C ALA A 28 12.22 -0.71 -24.93
N MET A 29 11.10 -0.84 -25.66
CA MET A 29 9.75 -0.68 -25.09
C MET A 29 9.42 -1.89 -24.20
N ARG A 30 9.39 -1.69 -22.87
CA ARG A 30 9.01 -2.75 -21.90
C ARG A 30 7.49 -2.89 -21.79
N GLY A 31 6.88 -3.56 -22.76
CA GLY A 31 5.53 -4.14 -22.62
C GLY A 31 5.63 -5.64 -22.43
N HIS A 32 4.95 -6.20 -21.41
CA HIS A 32 4.87 -7.64 -21.12
C HIS A 32 6.21 -8.37 -20.87
N SER A 33 6.99 -7.92 -19.87
CA SER A 33 8.04 -8.78 -19.32
C SER A 33 7.39 -10.03 -18.67
N PRO A 34 7.74 -11.27 -19.07
CA PRO A 34 7.28 -12.48 -18.38
C PRO A 34 7.91 -12.65 -16.99
N TYR A 35 8.91 -11.82 -16.67
CA TYR A 35 9.50 -11.72 -15.34
C TYR A 35 8.63 -10.81 -14.48
N SER A 36 7.63 -11.40 -13.82
CA SER A 36 6.99 -10.78 -12.65
C SER A 36 7.93 -10.91 -11.45
N ASN A 37 7.99 -9.87 -10.62
CA ASN A 37 8.75 -9.94 -9.38
C ASN A 37 8.02 -10.90 -8.43
N VAL A 38 8.48 -12.14 -8.36
CA VAL A 38 7.94 -13.12 -7.43
C VAL A 38 8.62 -12.90 -6.09
N CYS A 39 7.89 -12.35 -5.13
CA CYS A 39 8.32 -12.27 -3.73
C CYS A 39 7.92 -13.57 -3.02
N SER A 40 8.88 -14.25 -2.39
CA SER A 40 8.56 -15.35 -1.50
C SER A 40 7.86 -14.80 -0.24
N LYS A 41 6.95 -15.58 0.36
CA LYS A 41 6.23 -15.14 1.58
C LYS A 41 7.18 -14.91 2.76
N ASP A 42 8.25 -15.69 2.82
CA ASP A 42 9.22 -15.68 3.92
C ASP A 42 10.19 -14.49 3.86
N GLU A 43 10.37 -13.90 2.68
CA GLU A 43 11.21 -12.71 2.47
C GLU A 43 10.38 -11.43 2.37
N ALA A 44 9.05 -11.53 2.35
CA ALA A 44 8.13 -10.41 2.19
C ALA A 44 8.20 -9.42 3.35
N LYS A 45 8.48 -8.16 3.01
CA LYS A 45 8.39 -7.01 3.93
C LYS A 45 7.35 -6.03 3.42
N PHE A 46 6.69 -5.34 4.34
CA PHE A 46 5.54 -4.51 4.06
C PHE A 46 5.75 -3.07 4.56
N LYS A 47 5.14 -2.12 3.87
CA LYS A 47 4.96 -0.73 4.31
C LYS A 47 3.50 -0.62 4.72
N LEU A 48 3.23 -0.16 5.94
CA LEU A 48 1.90 0.19 6.39
C LEU A 48 1.85 1.69 6.63
N ARG A 49 0.83 2.38 6.13
CA ARG A 49 0.56 3.77 6.47
C ARG A 49 -0.89 3.90 6.92
N ILE A 50 -1.09 4.69 7.97
CA ILE A 50 -2.43 5.02 8.46
C ILE A 50 -2.63 6.51 8.25
N SER A 51 -3.70 6.88 7.55
CA SER A 51 -4.06 8.26 7.27
C SER A 51 -5.48 8.53 7.76
N SER A 52 -5.73 9.70 8.30
CA SER A 52 -7.08 10.12 8.68
C SER A 52 -7.47 11.38 7.91
N PHE A 53 -8.70 11.42 7.42
CA PHE A 53 -9.25 12.56 6.70
C PHE A 53 -10.60 12.94 7.30
N LEU A 54 -10.99 14.21 7.19
CA LEU A 54 -12.30 14.66 7.65
C LEU A 54 -13.39 13.99 6.82
N ALA A 55 -14.36 13.38 7.49
CA ALA A 55 -15.50 12.77 6.83
C ALA A 55 -16.31 13.80 6.03
N SER A 56 -16.38 15.05 6.52
CA SER A 56 -17.04 16.14 5.80
C SER A 56 -16.35 16.50 4.49
N ASP A 57 -15.03 16.43 4.41
CA ASP A 57 -14.32 16.78 3.19
C ASP A 57 -14.63 15.73 2.12
N ILE A 58 -14.58 14.47 2.52
CA ILE A 58 -14.97 13.32 1.71
C ILE A 58 -16.43 13.41 1.24
N ASP A 59 -17.37 13.58 2.17
CA ASP A 59 -18.81 13.54 1.89
C ASP A 59 -19.25 14.71 0.98
N ASN A 60 -18.49 15.79 0.95
CA ASN A 60 -18.74 16.96 0.10
C ASN A 60 -17.81 17.03 -1.14
N GLU A 61 -17.03 15.99 -1.41
CA GLU A 61 -16.07 15.91 -2.53
C GLU A 61 -15.04 17.07 -2.54
N TYR A 62 -14.64 17.52 -1.36
CA TYR A 62 -13.58 18.51 -1.18
C TYR A 62 -12.20 17.86 -1.18
N ASP A 63 -11.18 18.65 -1.54
CA ASP A 63 -9.78 18.26 -1.38
C ASP A 63 -9.48 18.08 0.12
N PRO A 64 -9.23 16.83 0.60
CA PRO A 64 -9.13 16.56 2.02
C PRO A 64 -7.80 17.07 2.59
N SER A 65 -7.80 17.53 3.84
CA SER A 65 -6.55 17.91 4.51
C SER A 65 -5.61 16.71 4.69
N TYR A 66 -4.35 16.88 4.27
CA TYR A 66 -3.29 15.89 4.41
C TYR A 66 -2.51 15.98 5.74
N ASP A 67 -2.95 16.82 6.68
CA ASP A 67 -2.26 17.05 7.96
C ASP A 67 -2.16 15.78 8.84
N HIS A 68 -3.10 14.86 8.66
CA HIS A 68 -3.19 13.61 9.42
C HIS A 68 -2.79 12.37 8.59
N VAL A 69 -1.99 12.57 7.54
CA VAL A 69 -1.32 11.48 6.82
C VAL A 69 -0.16 10.96 7.66
N GLY A 70 -0.26 9.70 8.11
CA GLY A 70 0.80 9.05 8.85
C GLY A 70 2.05 8.78 8.00
N LYS A 71 3.15 8.46 8.68
CA LYS A 71 4.37 7.97 8.02
C LYS A 71 4.23 6.48 7.72
N TYR A 72 4.97 6.01 6.72
CA TYR A 72 5.12 4.59 6.49
C TYR A 72 5.88 3.93 7.65
N GLU A 73 5.28 2.89 8.20
CA GLU A 73 5.87 1.92 9.12
C GLU A 73 6.36 0.71 8.32
N ILE A 74 7.58 0.26 8.59
CA ILE A 74 8.13 -0.95 7.97
C ILE A 74 7.78 -2.15 8.85
N ILE A 75 7.19 -3.17 8.23
CA ILE A 75 6.81 -4.43 8.85
C ILE A 75 7.64 -5.54 8.21
N ALA A 76 8.34 -6.33 9.04
CA ALA A 76 9.39 -7.21 8.55
C ALA A 76 8.88 -8.56 8.05
N SER A 77 7.63 -8.93 8.36
CA SER A 77 7.06 -10.22 7.96
C SER A 77 5.53 -10.20 7.89
N LEU A 78 4.95 -11.23 7.26
CA LEU A 78 3.50 -11.41 7.19
C LEU A 78 2.87 -11.60 8.58
N ASN A 79 3.57 -12.27 9.50
CA ASN A 79 3.06 -12.49 10.86
C ASN A 79 2.98 -11.17 11.64
N GLU A 80 4.03 -10.33 11.55
CA GLU A 80 4.00 -8.99 12.15
C GLU A 80 2.90 -8.11 11.54
N LEU A 81 2.66 -8.24 10.23
CA LEU A 81 1.57 -7.53 9.56
C LEU A 81 0.21 -7.95 10.14
N GLN A 82 -0.05 -9.25 10.28
CA GLN A 82 -1.28 -9.75 10.87
C GLN A 82 -1.49 -9.28 12.31
N ILE A 83 -0.43 -9.28 13.13
CA ILE A 83 -0.49 -8.73 14.49
C ILE A 83 -0.83 -7.24 14.45
N ARG A 84 -0.18 -6.46 13.57
CA ARG A 84 -0.43 -5.02 13.46
C ARG A 84 -1.87 -4.71 13.03
N LEU A 85 -2.40 -5.48 12.09
CA LEU A 85 -3.78 -5.34 11.61
C LEU A 85 -4.80 -5.75 12.67
N SER A 86 -4.50 -6.78 13.47
CA SER A 86 -5.37 -7.18 14.59
C SER A 86 -5.54 -6.06 15.63
N ILE A 87 -4.49 -5.27 15.91
CA ILE A 87 -4.57 -4.09 16.79
C ILE A 87 -5.49 -3.02 16.20
N LEU A 88 -5.51 -2.90 14.88
CA LEU A 88 -6.38 -2.01 14.13
C LEU A 88 -7.79 -2.59 13.91
N HIS A 89 -8.05 -3.81 14.39
CA HIS A 89 -9.31 -4.54 14.23
C HIS A 89 -9.71 -4.74 12.75
N VAL A 90 -8.72 -4.88 11.87
CA VAL A 90 -8.91 -5.15 10.43
C VAL A 90 -8.16 -6.42 10.02
N ASN A 91 -8.61 -7.05 8.94
CA ASN A 91 -8.01 -8.26 8.37
C ASN A 91 -7.59 -8.04 6.93
N LEU A 92 -6.60 -8.80 6.44
CA LEU A 92 -6.10 -8.69 5.06
C LEU A 92 -7.19 -8.88 3.98
N GLU A 93 -8.18 -9.73 4.24
CA GLU A 93 -9.29 -9.99 3.31
C GLU A 93 -10.24 -8.79 3.13
N GLN A 94 -10.15 -7.79 4.01
CA GLN A 94 -10.96 -6.57 3.95
C GLN A 94 -10.29 -5.47 3.13
N PHE A 95 -9.05 -5.67 2.69
CA PHE A 95 -8.34 -4.72 1.84
C PHE A 95 -8.73 -4.93 0.38
N ILE A 96 -8.93 -3.81 -0.32
CA ILE A 96 -9.20 -3.79 -1.75
C ILE A 96 -7.86 -3.64 -2.48
N ASN A 97 -7.72 -4.31 -3.62
CA ASN A 97 -6.56 -4.16 -4.46
C ASN A 97 -6.62 -2.80 -5.18
N SER A 98 -5.74 -1.86 -4.82
CA SER A 98 -5.70 -0.52 -5.41
C SER A 98 -5.28 -0.49 -6.88
N SER A 99 -4.88 -1.62 -7.48
CA SER A 99 -4.68 -1.71 -8.94
C SER A 99 -5.96 -2.05 -9.71
N GLU A 100 -7.00 -2.49 -9.01
CA GLU A 100 -8.30 -2.85 -9.57
C GLU A 100 -9.35 -1.76 -9.32
N ASP A 101 -9.01 -0.77 -8.49
CA ASP A 101 -9.84 0.34 -8.13
C ASP A 101 -9.03 1.63 -8.25
N ASP A 102 -9.34 2.42 -9.29
CA ASP A 102 -8.72 3.73 -9.54
C ASP A 102 -9.34 4.83 -8.67
N GLU A 103 -10.46 4.55 -7.99
CA GLU A 103 -11.02 5.48 -7.04
C GLU A 103 -10.13 5.49 -5.81
N TYR A 104 -9.41 6.60 -5.63
CA TYR A 104 -8.81 6.88 -4.34
C TYR A 104 -9.96 6.80 -3.36
N PRO A 105 -9.84 5.96 -2.32
CA PRO A 105 -11.05 5.61 -1.63
C PRO A 105 -11.36 6.85 -0.76
N LEU A 106 -12.46 7.51 -1.15
CA LEU A 106 -12.98 8.76 -0.58
C LEU A 106 -14.01 8.38 0.49
#